data_AF-A0A3A1Y1S7-F1
#
_entry.id   AF-A0A3A1Y1S7-F1
#
_cell.length_a   1.000
_cell.length_b   1.000
_cell.length_c   1.000
_cell.angle_alpha   90.00
_cell.angle_beta   90.00
_cell.angle_gamma   90.00
#
_symmetry.space_group_name_H-M   'P 1'
#
loop_
_entity.id
_entity.type
_entity.pdbx_description
1 polymer ?
#
loop_
_entity_poly.entity_id
_entity_poly.type
_entity_poly.pdbx_seq_one_letter_code
_entity_poly.pdbx_strand_id
1 'polypeptide(L)' 'MTNKGFYIGNNYIKNNIALAPMAGVSDVPYRHIHLKQGIGYAVSEMVLANAQFLAQGKSIEHLNLQDYKDSLYAQLQVP' A
#
# COMPACT_ATOMS: atom_id res chain seq x y z
N MET A 1 -3.72 24.24 -2.33
CA MET A 1 -3.78 23.35 -1.16
C MET A 1 -2.37 23.21 -0.60
N THR A 2 -2.13 23.67 0.62
CA THR A 2 -0.81 23.59 1.28
C THR A 2 -0.49 22.13 1.60
N ASN A 3 0.36 21.50 0.78
CA ASN A 3 0.68 20.09 0.92
C ASN A 3 1.68 19.91 2.08
N LYS A 4 1.16 19.83 3.32
CA LYS A 4 1.97 19.69 4.53
C LYS A 4 2.06 18.20 4.87
N GLY A 5 3.25 17.62 4.69
CA GLY A 5 3.53 16.25 5.14
C GLY A 5 3.52 16.13 6.66
N PHE A 6 3.35 14.91 7.16
CA PHE A 6 3.27 14.60 8.59
C PHE A 6 3.85 13.21 8.88
N TYR A 7 3.98 12.88 10.16
CA TYR A 7 4.48 11.57 10.61
C TYR A 7 3.38 10.79 11.32
N ILE A 8 3.31 9.48 11.05
CA ILE A 8 2.57 8.51 11.86
C ILE A 8 3.59 7.55 12.47
N GLY A 9 3.83 7.67 13.78
CA GLY A 9 4.94 6.97 14.42
C GLY A 9 6.27 7.35 13.75
N ASN A 10 7.02 6.35 13.29
CA ASN A 10 8.29 6.53 12.58
C ASN A 10 8.16 6.73 11.06
N ASN A 11 6.93 6.68 10.52
CA ASN A 11 6.70 6.74 9.08
C ASN A 11 6.34 8.16 8.64
N TYR A 12 7.08 8.70 7.67
CA TYR A 12 6.75 9.98 7.04
C TYR A 12 5.73 9.79 5.93
N ILE A 13 4.69 10.63 5.92
CA ILE A 13 3.66 10.64 4.88
C ILE A 13 3.69 12.00 4.18
N LYS A 14 3.78 11.96 2.84
CA LYS A 14 3.95 13.15 1.99
C LYS A 14 2.79 14.13 2.08
N ASN A 15 1.57 13.64 2.31
CA ASN A 15 0.35 14.44 2.43
C ASN A 15 -0.79 13.69 3.12
N ASN A 16 -1.90 14.37 3.36
CA ASN A 16 -3.08 13.85 4.04
C ASN A 16 -4.04 13.02 3.16
N ILE A 17 -3.57 12.49 2.04
CA ILE A 17 -4.37 11.66 1.13
C ILE A 17 -3.79 10.25 1.15
N ALA A 18 -4.64 9.28 1.47
CA ALA A 18 -4.28 7.87 1.51
C ALA A 18 -5.22 7.03 0.62
N LEU A 19 -4.69 5.98 0.03
CA LEU A 19 -5.47 4.99 -0.72
C LEU A 19 -6.04 3.94 0.24
N ALA A 20 -7.34 3.68 0.16
CA ALA A 20 -7.97 2.65 0.97
C ALA A 20 -7.62 1.23 0.47
N PRO A 21 -7.50 0.24 1.37
CA PRO A 21 -7.34 -1.16 0.99
C PRO A 21 -8.67 -1.71 0.46
N MET A 22 -8.64 -2.34 -0.70
CA MET A 22 -9.81 -2.95 -1.35
C MET A 22 -9.37 -4.25 -2.00
N ALA A 23 -9.94 -5.38 -1.57
CA ALA A 23 -9.68 -6.68 -2.16
C ALA A 23 -10.16 -6.75 -3.62
N GLY A 24 -9.34 -7.30 -4.50
CA GLY A 24 -9.51 -7.34 -5.94
C GLY A 24 -9.31 -6.01 -6.67
N VAL A 25 -8.93 -4.93 -5.98
CA VAL A 25 -8.83 -3.59 -6.57
C VAL A 25 -7.49 -2.92 -6.29
N SER A 26 -7.07 -2.86 -5.03
CA SER A 26 -5.84 -2.16 -4.62
C SER A 26 -4.58 -2.97 -4.90
N ASP A 27 -4.47 -3.56 -6.09
CA ASP A 27 -3.33 -4.33 -6.55
C ASP A 27 -2.09 -3.45 -6.83
N VAL A 28 -0.97 -4.08 -7.19
CA VAL A 28 0.29 -3.36 -7.45
C VAL A 28 0.15 -2.27 -8.52
N PRO A 29 -0.35 -2.54 -9.76
CA PRO A 29 -0.44 -1.51 -10.79
C PRO A 29 -1.39 -0.37 -10.39
N TYR A 30 -2.50 -0.67 -9.71
CA TYR A 30 -3.42 0.35 -9.22
C TYR A 30 -2.73 1.31 -8.24
N ARG A 31 -2.02 0.77 -7.23
CA ARG A 31 -1.26 1.60 -6.27
C ARG A 31 -0.18 2.44 -6.95
N HIS A 32 0.52 1.85 -7.92
CA HIS A 32 1.61 2.53 -8.63
C HIS A 32 1.13 3.78 -9.37
N ILE A 33 -0.02 3.70 -10.03
CA ILE A 33 -0.63 4.87 -10.71
C ILE A 33 -0.95 5.95 -9.69
N HIS A 34 -1.60 5.62 -8.58
CA HIS A 34 -2.00 6.61 -7.57
C HIS A 34 -0.79 7.27 -6.86
N LEU A 35 0.29 6.52 -6.63
CA LEU A 35 1.56 7.05 -6.12
C LEU A 35 2.20 8.04 -7.09
N LYS A 36 2.19 7.74 -8.40
CA LYS A 36 2.61 8.69 -9.45
C LYS A 36 1.72 9.94 -9.49
N GLN A 37 0.43 9.81 -9.21
CA GLN A 37 -0.51 10.95 -9.13
C GLN A 37 -0.37 11.78 -7.83
N GLY A 38 0.52 11.38 -6.92
CA GLY A 38 0.87 12.18 -5.75
C GLY A 38 0.10 11.86 -4.48
N ILE A 39 -0.49 10.67 -4.37
CA ILE A 39 -1.03 10.20 -3.08
C ILE A 39 0.08 10.11 -2.02
N GLY A 40 -0.28 10.39 -0.77
CA GLY A 40 0.67 10.42 0.34
C GLY A 40 1.02 9.04 0.85
N TYR A 41 0.09 8.09 0.74
CA TYR A 41 0.23 6.74 1.28
C TYR A 41 -0.67 5.75 0.53
N ALA A 42 -0.22 4.51 0.33
CA ALA A 42 -1.04 3.44 -0.24
C ALA A 42 -0.87 2.12 0.53
N VAL A 43 -1.97 1.41 0.70
CA VAL A 43 -2.03 0.11 1.39
C VAL A 43 -2.32 -0.99 0.37
N SER A 44 -1.80 -2.19 0.59
CA SER A 44 -2.10 -3.35 -0.24
C SER A 44 -3.58 -3.76 -0.19
N GLU A 45 -3.93 -4.80 -0.94
CA GLU A 45 -5.26 -5.38 -0.87
C GLU A 45 -5.56 -5.95 0.52
N MET A 46 -6.85 -6.04 0.87
CA MET A 46 -7.24 -6.63 2.16
C MET A 46 -6.93 -8.13 2.18
N VAL A 47 -6.28 -8.59 3.26
CA VAL A 47 -5.86 -9.99 3.46
C VAL A 47 -6.59 -10.59 4.66
N LEU A 48 -6.95 -11.88 4.58
CA LEU A 48 -7.60 -12.59 5.67
C LEU A 48 -6.65 -12.81 6.85
N ALA A 49 -7.08 -12.49 8.07
CA ALA A 49 -6.28 -12.70 9.29
C ALA A 49 -6.27 -14.15 9.80
N ASN A 50 -7.13 -15.02 9.27
CA ASN A 50 -7.25 -16.39 9.75
C ASN A 50 -6.14 -17.28 9.17
N ALA A 51 -5.33 -17.86 10.06
CA ALA A 51 -4.18 -18.70 9.75
C ALA A 51 -4.50 -19.88 8.80
N GLN A 52 -5.70 -20.47 8.89
CA GLN A 52 -6.09 -21.58 8.02
C GLN A 52 -6.24 -21.14 6.55
N PHE A 53 -6.74 -19.93 6.32
CA PHE A 53 -6.90 -19.37 4.97
C PHE A 53 -5.60 -18.73 4.47
N LEU A 54 -4.77 -18.20 5.37
CA LEU A 54 -3.40 -17.81 5.03
C LEU A 54 -2.60 -19.01 4.54
N ALA A 55 -2.67 -20.17 5.21
CA ALA A 55 -1.95 -21.38 4.81
C ALA A 55 -2.34 -21.92 3.42
N GLN A 56 -3.52 -21.54 2.90
CA GLN A 56 -3.97 -21.91 1.54
C GLN A 56 -3.34 -21.05 0.43
N GLY A 57 -2.48 -20.08 0.76
CA GLY A 57 -1.66 -19.32 -0.19
C GLY A 57 -2.39 -18.18 -0.92
N LYS A 58 -3.66 -18.39 -1.31
CA LYS A 58 -4.44 -17.42 -2.10
C LYS A 58 -4.51 -16.03 -1.48
N SER A 59 -4.67 -15.95 -0.16
CA SER A 59 -4.79 -14.65 0.50
C SER A 59 -3.44 -13.94 0.67
N ILE A 60 -2.33 -14.69 0.67
CA ILE A 60 -0.99 -14.13 0.89
C ILE A 60 -0.44 -13.49 -0.39
N GLU A 61 -0.90 -13.92 -1.56
CA GLU A 61 -0.53 -13.34 -2.87
C GLU A 61 -0.87 -11.84 -2.94
N HIS A 62 -1.90 -11.41 -2.22
CA HIS A 62 -2.29 -10.00 -2.09
C HIS A 62 -1.28 -9.14 -1.31
N LEU A 63 -0.42 -9.75 -0.48
CA LEU A 63 0.67 -9.08 0.25
C LEU A 63 1.94 -8.91 -0.61
N ASN A 64 1.89 -9.21 -1.92
CA ASN A 64 3.08 -9.21 -2.73
C ASN A 64 3.73 -7.81 -2.80
N LEU A 65 4.90 -7.69 -2.16
CA LEU A 65 5.72 -6.48 -2.12
C LEU A 65 6.87 -6.52 -3.15
N GLN A 66 7.03 -7.62 -3.89
CA GLN A 66 8.23 -7.86 -4.70
C GLN A 66 8.44 -6.84 -5.81
N ASP A 67 7.38 -6.21 -6.31
CA ASP A 67 7.44 -5.26 -7.43
C ASP A 67 8.10 -3.91 -7.08
N TYR A 68 8.57 -3.73 -5.84
CA TYR A 68 8.87 -2.40 -5.30
C TYR A 68 10.27 -2.16 -4.74
N LYS A 69 11.19 -3.13 -4.81
CA LYS A 69 12.57 -2.97 -4.28
C LYS A 69 13.35 -1.80 -4.91
N ASP A 70 13.01 -1.40 -6.13
CA ASP A 70 13.74 -0.38 -6.91
C ASP A 70 12.96 0.93 -7.15
N SER A 71 11.82 1.15 -6.48
CA SER A 71 10.99 2.33 -6.73
C SER A 71 11.12 3.40 -5.64
N LEU A 72 11.14 4.68 -6.04
CA LEU A 72 11.07 5.85 -5.16
C LEU A 72 9.93 5.77 -4.12
N TYR A 73 8.83 5.07 -4.44
CA TYR A 73 7.64 5.00 -3.59
C TYR A 73 7.60 3.80 -2.63
N ALA A 74 8.70 3.04 -2.49
CA ALA A 74 8.74 1.88 -1.60
C ALA A 74 8.39 2.23 -0.14
N GLN A 75 8.78 3.43 0.30
CA GLN A 75 8.56 3.90 1.68
C GLN A 75 7.12 4.40 1.94
N LEU A 76 6.37 4.68 0.87
CA LEU A 76 5.02 5.24 0.93
C LEU A 76 3.94 4.15 0.79
N GLN A 77 4.36 2.90 0.71
CA GLN A 77 3.50 1.74 0.66
C GLN A 77 3.72 0.84 1.86
N VAL A 78 2.64 0.20 2.26
CA VAL A 78 2.69 -0.90 3.21
C VAL A 78 2.01 -2.14 2.64
N PRO A 79 2.49 -3.34 3.02
CA PRO A 79 1.71 -4.56 2.87
C PRO A 79 0.40 -4.45 3.64
#